data_AF-B9NG17-F1
#
_entry.id   AF-B9NG17-F1
#
_cell.length_a   1.000
_cell.length_b   1.000
_cell.length_c   1.000
_cell.angle_alpha   90.00
_cell.angle_beta   90.00
_cell.angle_gamma   90.00
#
_symmetry.space_group_name_H-M   'P 1'
#
loop_
_entity.id
_entity.type
_entity.pdbx_description
1 polymer ?
#
loop_
_entity_poly.entity_id
_entity_poly.type
_entity_poly.pdbx_seq_one_letter_code
_entity_poly.pdbx_strand_id
1 'polypeptide(L)'
;MENLLQLCGRVPQLKGARHFSFVEITKSTNNFSEANHIGSGGYRMASLSLFSCPVMVYRGMLPTGQLIAIKRCRQGSVQGGLEFNAEMEVLSRVHHKNVVI
;
A
#
# COMPACT_ATOMS: atom_id res chain seq x y z
N MET A 1 -1.88 -23.25 8.24
CA MET A 1 -1.91 -21.78 8.43
C MET A 1 -1.78 -21.11 7.07
N GLU A 2 -2.76 -21.30 6.17
CA GLU A 2 -2.62 -20.91 4.75
C GLU A 2 -3.80 -20.05 4.23
N ASN A 3 -4.61 -19.44 5.10
CA ASN A 3 -5.89 -18.86 4.69
C ASN A 3 -6.12 -17.39 5.06
N LEU A 4 -5.09 -16.55 5.01
CA LEU A 4 -5.26 -15.09 5.19
C LEU A 4 -4.78 -14.24 4.01
N LEU A 5 -4.16 -14.83 2.99
CA LEU A 5 -3.82 -14.16 1.73
C LEU A 5 -4.95 -14.27 0.68
N GLN A 6 -5.96 -15.10 0.91
CA GLN A 6 -7.09 -15.34 0.01
C GLN A 6 -8.27 -14.36 0.21
N LEU A 7 -8.03 -13.16 0.76
CA LEU A 7 -9.08 -12.14 0.97
C LEU A 7 -8.90 -10.90 0.09
N CYS A 8 -7.72 -10.72 -0.52
CA CYS A 8 -7.51 -9.74 -1.57
C CYS A 8 -7.51 -10.50 -2.90
N GLY A 9 -8.56 -10.34 -3.70
CA GLY A 9 -8.71 -11.02 -5.00
C GLY A 9 -7.47 -10.87 -5.88
N ARG A 10 -7.31 -11.79 -6.85
CA ARG A 10 -6.19 -11.89 -7.81
C ARG A 10 -5.49 -10.55 -8.03
N VAL A 11 -4.28 -10.41 -7.49
CA VAL A 11 -3.44 -9.22 -7.71
C VAL A 11 -3.18 -9.10 -9.21
N PRO A 12 -3.54 -7.97 -9.86
CA PRO A 12 -3.20 -7.75 -11.26
C PRO A 12 -1.68 -7.79 -11.42
N GLN A 13 -1.17 -8.64 -12.31
CA GLN A 13 0.25 -8.62 -12.64
C GLN A 13 0.54 -7.39 -13.50
N LEU A 14 0.98 -6.31 -12.86
CA LEU A 14 1.45 -5.12 -13.56
C LEU A 14 2.78 -5.42 -14.26
N LYS A 15 2.78 -5.37 -15.59
CA LYS A 15 4.02 -5.52 -16.37
C LYS A 15 5.00 -4.42 -15.98
N GLY A 16 6.15 -4.78 -15.42
CA GLY A 16 7.20 -3.85 -14.99
C GLY A 16 7.15 -3.45 -13.52
N ALA A 17 6.13 -3.83 -12.76
CA ALA A 17 6.11 -3.59 -11.31
C ALA A 17 6.95 -4.66 -10.58
N ARG A 18 7.73 -4.21 -9.61
CA ARG A 18 8.49 -5.11 -8.74
C ARG A 18 7.62 -5.62 -7.61
N HIS A 19 7.66 -6.93 -7.37
CA HIS A 19 7.05 -7.52 -6.18
C HIS A 19 8.01 -7.44 -5.00
N PHE A 20 7.51 -6.97 -3.86
CA PHE A 20 8.26 -6.90 -2.60
C PHE A 20 7.66 -7.87 -1.59
N SER A 21 8.52 -8.61 -0.90
CA SER A 21 8.06 -9.44 0.22
C SER A 21 7.69 -8.55 1.41
N PHE A 22 6.76 -8.99 2.25
CA PHE A 22 6.42 -8.27 3.48
C PHE A 22 7.65 -8.06 4.39
N VAL A 23 8.56 -9.05 4.43
CA VAL A 23 9.82 -8.96 5.19
C VAL A 23 10.72 -7.84 4.66
N GLU A 24 10.82 -7.67 3.34
CA GLU A 24 11.62 -6.61 2.71
C GLU A 24 11.05 -5.22 3.01
N ILE A 25 9.73 -5.07 2.92
CA ILE A 25 9.03 -3.83 3.29
C ILE A 25 9.20 -3.50 4.79
N THR A 26 9.10 -4.51 5.65
CA THR A 26 9.28 -4.34 7.10
C THR A 26 10.72 -3.91 7.42
N LYS A 27 11.73 -4.51 6.78
CA LYS A 27 13.14 -4.13 6.98
C LYS A 27 13.41 -2.71 6.49
N SER A 28 12.93 -2.36 5.30
CA SER A 28 13.17 -1.04 4.68
C SER A 28 12.54 0.12 5.47
N THR A 29 11.53 -0.14 6.30
CA THR A 29 10.84 0.86 7.14
C THR A 29 11.19 0.79 8.63
N ASN A 30 12.16 -0.04 9.00
CA ASN A 30 12.47 -0.34 10.41
C ASN A 30 11.19 -0.76 11.20
N ASN A 31 10.50 -1.78 10.70
CA ASN A 31 9.25 -2.29 11.23
C ASN A 31 8.13 -1.24 11.33
N PHE A 32 7.97 -0.41 10.29
CA PHE A 32 6.99 0.68 10.26
C PHE A 32 7.13 1.63 11.46
N SER A 33 8.37 1.96 11.83
CA SER A 33 8.67 2.88 12.91
C SER A 33 8.04 4.25 12.66
N GLU A 34 7.55 4.91 13.72
CA GLU A 34 7.00 6.27 13.64
C GLU A 34 8.03 7.28 13.12
N ALA A 35 9.34 7.03 13.33
CA ALA A 35 10.40 7.86 12.75
C ALA A 35 10.41 7.86 11.21
N ASN A 36 9.80 6.84 10.59
CA ASN A 36 9.64 6.72 9.15
C ASN A 36 8.22 7.07 8.69
N HIS A 37 7.29 7.41 9.57
CA HIS A 37 5.96 7.86 9.17
C HIS A 37 6.06 9.26 8.55
N ILE A 38 5.56 9.40 7.32
CA ILE A 38 5.64 10.66 6.55
C ILE A 38 4.29 11.24 6.17
N GLY A 39 3.19 10.56 6.52
CA GLY A 39 1.85 11.09 6.32
C GLY A 39 0.76 10.05 6.50
N SER A 40 -0.44 10.52 6.78
CA SER A 40 -1.65 9.71 6.83
C SER A 40 -2.69 10.25 5.85
N GLY A 41 -3.45 9.34 5.26
CA GLY A 41 -4.49 9.62 4.28
C GLY A 41 -5.57 8.55 4.31
N GLY A 42 -6.57 8.67 3.44
CA GLY A 42 -7.74 7.78 3.41
C GLY A 42 -9.00 8.62 3.29
N TYR A 43 -9.89 8.24 2.37
CA TYR A 43 -11.10 9.01 2.11
C TYR A 43 -11.95 9.09 3.39
N ARG A 44 -12.06 10.29 3.96
CA ARG A 44 -13.14 10.65 4.88
C ARG A 44 -14.42 10.77 4.05
N MET A 45 -15.35 9.83 4.20
CA MET A 45 -16.74 10.25 4.33
C MET A 45 -17.02 10.45 5.81
N ALA A 46 -17.32 11.68 6.17
CA ALA A 46 -17.78 12.01 7.51
C ALA A 46 -19.06 11.21 7.81
N SER A 47 -19.10 10.60 8.99
CA SER A 47 -20.29 10.10 9.70
C SER A 47 -20.49 8.58 9.90
N LEU A 48 -19.66 7.67 9.38
CA LEU A 48 -19.73 6.25 9.74
C LEU A 48 -18.33 5.67 10.02
N SER A 49 -17.89 5.75 11.28
CA SER A 49 -16.53 5.41 11.75
C SER A 49 -16.15 3.92 11.71
N LEU A 50 -17.00 3.05 11.16
CA LEU A 50 -16.78 1.61 11.14
C LEU A 50 -16.23 1.06 9.80
N PHE A 51 -16.21 1.87 8.73
CA PHE A 51 -15.77 1.40 7.40
C PHE A 51 -14.54 2.13 6.83
N SER A 52 -14.06 3.19 7.47
CA SER A 52 -12.89 3.93 6.98
C SER A 52 -11.59 3.25 7.38
N CYS A 53 -10.73 2.98 6.40
CA CYS A 53 -9.39 2.47 6.64
C CYS A 53 -8.37 3.61 6.63
N PRO A 54 -7.70 3.92 7.75
CA PRO A 54 -6.60 4.86 7.73
C PRO A 54 -5.44 4.27 6.92
N VAL A 55 -5.03 5.03 5.91
CA VAL A 55 -3.83 4.77 5.12
C VAL A 55 -2.68 5.53 5.75
N MET A 56 -1.58 4.85 6.00
CA MET A 56 -0.34 5.44 6.50
C MET A 56 0.73 5.33 5.42
N VAL A 57 1.53 6.38 5.27
CA VAL A 57 2.65 6.42 4.33
C VAL A 57 3.94 6.44 5.14
N TYR A 58 4.83 5.50 4.82
CA TYR A 58 6.13 5.37 5.45
C TYR A 58 7.24 5.62 4.43
N ARG A 59 8.30 6.29 4.86
CA ARG A 59 9.57 6.36 4.15
C ARG A 59 10.32 5.04 4.33
N GLY A 60 10.76 4.45 3.23
CA GLY A 60 11.62 3.28 3.23
C GLY A 60 12.92 3.54 2.46
N MET A 61 13.92 2.70 2.74
CA MET A 61 15.16 2.64 1.96
C MET A 61 15.41 1.21 1.50
N LEU A 62 15.57 1.02 0.19
CA LEU A 62 15.94 -0.27 -0.38
C LEU A 62 17.42 -0.57 -0.15
N PRO A 63 17.86 -1.84 -0.22
CA PRO A 63 19.28 -2.21 -0.15
C PRO A 63 20.16 -1.52 -1.20
N THR A 64 19.56 -1.08 -2.30
CA THR A 64 20.22 -0.30 -3.36
C THR A 64 20.48 1.16 -2.97
N GLY A 65 20.04 1.61 -1.79
CA GLY A 65 20.09 3.01 -1.34
C GLY A 65 18.92 3.87 -1.86
N GLN A 66 18.06 3.32 -2.72
CA GLN A 66 16.91 4.04 -3.26
C GLN A 66 15.86 4.31 -2.16
N LEU A 67 15.40 5.56 -2.08
CA LEU A 67 14.29 5.95 -1.21
C LEU A 67 12.95 5.62 -1.86
N ILE A 68 12.03 5.10 -1.04
CA ILE A 68 10.69 4.70 -1.47
C ILE A 68 9.63 5.20 -0.48
N ALA A 69 8.41 5.37 -0.97
CA ALA A 69 7.23 5.61 -0.14
C ALA A 69 6.38 4.34 -0.10
N ILE A 70 5.98 3.92 1.10
CA ILE A 70 5.21 2.69 1.34
C ILE A 70 3.87 3.08 1.91
N LYS A 71 2.82 2.89 1.11
CA LYS A 71 1.43 3.12 1.49
C LYS A 71 0.86 1.85 2.13
N ARG A 72 0.44 1.92 3.40
CA ARG A 72 -0.08 0.80 4.19
C ARG A 72 -1.47 1.12 4.75
N CYS A 73 -2.43 0.25 4.49
CA CYS A 73 -3.75 0.27 5.13
C CYS A 73 -3.73 -0.52 6.44
N ARG A 74 -4.45 -0.06 7.47
CA ARG A 74 -4.58 -0.79 8.74
C ARG A 74 -5.45 -2.05 8.54
N GLN A 75 -5.00 -3.18 9.08
CA GLN A 75 -5.70 -4.46 8.96
C GLN A 75 -7.05 -4.42 9.70
N GLY A 76 -8.14 -4.82 9.04
CA GLY A 76 -9.50 -4.87 9.62
C GLY A 76 -10.61 -4.28 8.75
N SER A 77 -10.29 -3.50 7.71
CA SER A 77 -11.32 -2.99 6.78
C SER A 77 -11.52 -3.95 5.60
N VAL A 78 -12.75 -4.41 5.38
CA VAL A 78 -13.16 -5.10 4.14
C VAL A 78 -12.92 -4.22 2.90
N GLN A 79 -12.95 -2.90 3.07
CA GLN A 79 -12.77 -1.90 2.01
C GLN A 79 -11.34 -1.80 1.46
N GLY A 80 -10.32 -2.04 2.28
CA GLY A 80 -8.92 -1.86 1.88
C GLY A 80 -8.47 -2.73 0.69
N GLY A 81 -9.03 -3.93 0.53
CA GLY A 81 -8.75 -4.78 -0.64
C GLY A 81 -9.38 -4.26 -1.92
N LEU A 82 -10.57 -3.66 -1.85
CA LEU A 82 -11.24 -3.03 -2.99
C LEU A 82 -10.51 -1.76 -3.43
N GLU A 83 -10.11 -0.92 -2.48
CA GLU A 83 -9.32 0.30 -2.77
C GLU A 83 -7.95 -0.03 -3.36
N PHE A 84 -7.27 -1.05 -2.82
CA PHE A 84 -6.00 -1.51 -3.35
C PHE A 84 -6.14 -2.01 -4.79
N ASN A 85 -7.14 -2.84 -5.07
CA ASN A 85 -7.38 -3.33 -6.44
C ASN A 85 -7.76 -2.21 -7.39
N ALA A 86 -8.60 -1.26 -6.97
CA ALA A 86 -8.97 -0.11 -7.79
C ALA A 86 -7.76 0.79 -8.11
N GLU A 87 -6.90 1.06 -7.12
CA GLU A 87 -5.68 1.85 -7.30
C GLU A 87 -4.71 1.13 -8.24
N MET A 88 -4.50 -0.17 -8.04
CA MET A 88 -3.69 -1.01 -8.94
C MET A 88 -4.25 -1.00 -10.38
N GLU A 89 -5.57 -1.06 -10.55
CA GLU A 89 -6.22 -1.05 -11.86
C GLU A 89 -6.04 0.29 -12.58
N VAL A 90 -6.17 1.41 -11.85
CA VAL A 90 -5.94 2.76 -12.40
C VAL A 90 -4.47 2.94 -12.77
N LEU A 91 -3.56 2.63 -11.85
CA LEU A 91 -2.12 2.77 -12.06
C LEU A 91 -1.60 1.84 -13.17
N SER A 92 -2.25 0.69 -13.40
CA SER A 92 -1.90 -0.21 -14.50
C SER A 92 -2.07 0.38 -15.89
N ARG A 93 -2.99 1.34 -16.04
CA ARG A 93 -3.42 1.87 -17.35
C ARG A 93 -2.86 3.25 -17.64
N VAL A 94 -2.46 3.99 -16.62
CA VAL A 94 -1.88 5.31 -16.77
C VAL A 94 -0.37 5.13 -17.00
N HIS A 95 0.19 5.74 -18.03
CA HIS A 95 1.63 5.86 -18.23
C HIS A 95 1.90 7.29 -18.71
N HIS A 96 2.23 8.20 -17.78
CA HIS A 96 2.41 9.60 -18.10
C HIS A 96 3.57 10.18 -17.28
N LYS A 97 4.37 11.07 -17.89
CA LYS A 97 5.55 11.68 -17.24
C LYS A 97 5.28 12.39 -15.91
N ASN A 98 4.03 12.78 -15.65
CA ASN A 98 3.61 13.45 -14.42
C ASN A 98 2.86 12.53 -13.43
N VAL A 99 2.71 11.24 -13.75
CA VAL A 99 2.07 10.26 -12.87
C VAL A 99 3.15 9.29 -12.43
N VAL A 100 3.45 9.32 -11.13
CA VAL A 100 4.39 8.40 -10.51
C VAL A 100 3.67 7.09 -10.27
N ILE A 101 4.19 6.01 -10.88
CA ILE A 101 3.66 4.64 -10.81
C ILE A 101 4.74 3.75 -10.21
#